data_AF-A0AAN8PRW1-F1
#
_entry.id   AF-A0AAN8PRW1-F1
#
_cell.length_a   1.000
_cell.length_b   1.000
_cell.length_c   1.000
_cell.angle_alpha   90.00
_cell.angle_beta   90.00
_cell.angle_gamma   90.00
#
_symmetry.space_group_name_H-M   'P 1'
#
loop_
_entity.id
_entity.type
_entity.pdbx_description
1 polymer ?
#
loop_
_entity_poly.entity_id
_entity_poly.type
_entity_poly.pdbx_seq_one_letter_code
_entity_poly.pdbx_strand_id
1 'polypeptide(L)'
;MLQEPQSILSNDKDFLGADIIVDNTLIKLRTVPSNPQFGPMMTVCLQSVIDVLERQYSKYFALDITEKLREETASARSHNIDSEEIMGMFSAAQKKSPNATLCFLSSRMRSTKNKTVQYLDSLEEDRREELIRKAVKYGRIQRDRRRKTQKDLCQELVNRQTKKNSSRTLQKERNLRRSSKSPVWQLLKNDFPNLNYACCEKLLADILEGKVVGRKICHVWSEDGSLVVYNGLVRKLYANKMYKVGYWSQAENFDDATDFNVSMFEMASDLLHDDLVFSN
;
A
#
# COMPACT_ATOMS: atom_id res chain seq x y z
N MET A 1 27.30 25.37 22.20
CA MET A 1 26.98 23.96 21.83
C MET A 1 27.30 23.11 23.03
N LEU A 2 26.34 22.29 23.49
CA LEU A 2 26.54 21.39 24.63
C LEU A 2 27.70 20.45 24.30
N GLN A 3 28.79 20.54 25.06
CA GLN A 3 30.01 19.75 24.83
C GLN A 3 29.81 18.26 25.11
N GLU A 4 28.68 17.86 25.70
CA GLU A 4 28.32 16.48 25.99
C GLU A 4 26.82 16.24 25.74
N PRO A 5 26.41 15.52 24.68
CA PRO A 5 25.00 15.29 24.36
C PRO A 5 24.20 14.62 25.48
N GLN A 6 24.86 13.81 26.31
CA GLN A 6 24.25 13.10 27.43
C GLN A 6 23.72 14.03 28.53
N SER A 7 24.23 15.26 28.63
CA SER A 7 23.83 16.21 29.67
C SER A 7 22.35 16.62 29.57
N ILE A 8 21.71 16.39 28.42
CA ILE A 8 20.27 16.62 28.25
C ILE A 8 19.42 15.72 29.17
N LEU A 9 19.93 14.54 29.53
CA LEU A 9 19.21 13.56 30.35
C LEU A 9 19.23 13.91 31.85
N SER A 10 20.18 14.75 32.26
CA SER A 10 20.35 15.23 33.63
C SER A 10 20.04 16.71 33.81
N ASN A 11 19.59 17.40 32.76
CA ASN A 11 19.31 18.82 32.82
C ASN A 11 18.10 19.11 33.73
N ASP A 12 18.23 20.15 34.56
CA ASP A 12 17.16 20.63 35.44
C ASP A 12 16.24 21.65 34.77
N LYS A 13 16.59 22.08 33.56
CA LYS A 13 15.81 23.01 32.74
C LYS A 13 15.28 22.35 31.47
N ASP A 14 14.08 22.74 31.08
CA ASP A 14 13.48 22.34 29.82
C ASP A 14 14.14 23.07 28.62
N PHE A 15 13.69 22.74 27.41
CA PHE A 15 14.21 23.32 26.17
C PHE A 15 13.84 24.81 25.99
N LEU A 16 12.93 25.35 26.82
CA LEU A 16 12.54 26.76 26.86
C LEU A 16 13.22 27.53 28.00
N GLY A 17 14.02 26.86 28.83
CA GLY A 17 14.75 27.43 29.96
C GLY A 17 13.97 27.51 31.27
N ALA A 18 12.78 26.92 31.35
CA ALA A 18 12.01 26.80 32.57
C ALA A 18 12.47 25.59 33.40
N ASP A 19 12.32 25.67 34.73
CA ASP A 19 12.72 24.57 35.62
C ASP A 19 11.76 23.38 35.46
N ILE A 20 12.32 22.18 35.35
CA ILE A 20 11.54 20.95 35.22
C ILE A 20 10.97 20.58 36.59
N ILE A 21 9.66 20.40 36.66
CA ILE A 21 8.98 19.93 37.87
C ILE A 21 9.46 18.51 38.18
N VAL A 22 10.06 18.32 39.35
CA VAL A 22 10.53 17.02 39.81
C VAL A 22 9.35 16.19 40.29
N ASP A 23 8.85 15.32 39.43
CA ASP A 23 7.81 14.34 39.75
C ASP A 23 8.40 12.92 39.90
N ASN A 24 7.58 12.00 40.42
CA ASN A 24 7.97 10.59 40.57
C ASN A 24 8.36 9.95 39.23
N THR A 25 7.89 10.49 38.10
CA THR A 25 8.21 10.05 36.76
C THR A 25 9.64 10.46 36.38
N LEU A 26 9.99 11.73 36.56
CA LEU A 26 11.32 12.26 36.28
C LEU A 26 12.39 11.57 37.13
N ILE A 27 12.08 11.30 38.40
CA ILE A 27 12.99 10.55 39.28
C ILE A 27 13.30 9.16 38.69
N LYS A 28 12.28 8.44 38.20
CA LYS A 28 12.45 7.13 37.52
C LYS A 28 13.12 7.24 36.14
N LEU A 29 12.97 8.35 35.43
CA LEU A 29 13.62 8.56 34.15
C LEU A 29 15.11 8.90 34.31
N ARG A 30 15.48 9.57 35.41
CA ARG A 30 16.87 9.90 35.76
C ARG A 30 17.64 8.74 36.39
N THR A 31 16.97 7.66 36.84
CA THR A 31 17.68 6.47 37.31
C THR A 31 18.42 5.82 36.15
N VAL A 32 19.75 5.82 36.22
CA VAL A 32 20.60 5.17 35.21
C VAL A 32 20.27 3.67 35.20
N PRO A 33 19.91 3.09 34.04
CA PRO A 33 19.65 1.67 33.95
C PRO A 33 20.94 0.88 34.24
N SER A 34 20.82 -0.26 34.94
CA SER A 34 21.97 -1.07 35.39
C SER A 34 22.83 -1.66 34.26
N ASN A 35 22.46 -1.47 32.99
CA ASN A 35 23.22 -1.96 31.86
C ASN A 35 24.40 -1.02 31.53
N PRO A 36 25.66 -1.49 31.64
CA PRO A 36 26.84 -0.67 31.38
C PRO A 36 26.95 -0.16 29.93
N GLN A 37 26.21 -0.75 28.98
CA GLN A 37 26.19 -0.33 27.58
C GLN A 37 25.22 0.83 27.29
N PHE A 38 24.35 1.18 28.22
CA PHE A 38 23.32 2.19 27.99
C PHE A 38 23.90 3.59 27.74
N GLY A 39 24.88 4.02 28.54
CA GLY A 39 25.53 5.33 28.37
C GLY A 39 26.16 5.49 26.98
N PRO A 40 27.06 4.59 26.56
CA PRO A 40 27.66 4.62 25.22
C PRO A 40 26.62 4.60 24.10
N MET A 41 25.61 3.72 24.17
CA MET A 41 24.54 3.65 23.16
C MET A 41 23.77 4.96 23.06
N MET A 42 23.33 5.52 24.19
CA MET A 42 22.53 6.73 24.23
C MET A 42 23.30 7.94 23.69
N THR A 43 24.61 7.99 23.93
CA THR A 43 25.51 9.01 23.37
C THR A 43 25.48 8.99 21.85
N VAL A 44 25.65 7.81 21.26
CA VAL A 44 25.68 7.64 19.80
C VAL A 44 24.33 8.02 19.20
N CYS A 45 23.22 7.64 19.84
CA CYS A 45 21.88 8.03 19.42
C CYS A 45 21.68 9.55 19.46
N LEU A 46 22.03 10.21 20.57
CA LEU A 46 21.89 11.66 20.72
C LEU A 46 22.78 12.42 19.75
N GLN A 47 24.01 11.96 19.53
CA GLN A 47 24.91 12.55 18.55
C GLN A 47 24.34 12.44 17.13
N SER A 48 23.78 11.28 16.77
CA SER A 48 23.14 11.09 15.46
C SER A 48 21.95 12.04 15.25
N VAL A 49 21.19 12.34 16.31
CA VAL A 49 20.09 13.32 16.25
C VAL A 49 20.64 14.73 16.03
N ILE A 50 21.71 15.11 16.73
CA ILE A 50 22.39 16.39 16.54
C ILE A 50 22.86 16.52 15.08
N ASP A 51 23.53 15.51 14.54
CA ASP A 51 24.05 15.53 13.15
C ASP A 51 22.92 15.73 12.13
N VAL A 52 21.76 15.10 12.36
CA VAL A 52 20.58 15.27 11.49
C VAL A 52 20.02 16.68 11.61
N LEU A 53 19.89 17.21 12.83
CA LEU A 53 19.39 18.56 13.06
C LEU A 53 20.32 19.60 12.45
N GLU A 54 21.63 19.49 12.64
CA GLU A 54 22.61 20.38 12.02
C GLU A 54 22.54 20.28 10.49
N ARG A 55 22.46 19.08 9.92
CA ARG A 55 22.34 18.92 8.47
C ARG A 55 21.06 19.57 7.92
N GLN A 56 19.92 19.40 8.59
CA GLN A 56 18.64 19.93 8.12
C GLN A 56 18.51 21.44 8.35
N TYR A 57 19.00 21.92 9.49
CA TYR A 57 18.78 23.29 9.95
C TYR A 57 19.99 24.21 9.81
N SER A 58 21.17 23.72 9.44
CA SER A 58 22.39 24.53 9.21
C SER A 58 22.12 25.73 8.30
N LYS A 59 21.36 25.53 7.23
CA LYS A 59 20.98 26.59 6.29
C LYS A 59 20.09 27.67 6.93
N TYR A 60 19.24 27.28 7.88
CA TYR A 60 18.38 28.20 8.62
C TYR A 60 19.13 28.94 9.72
N PHE A 61 20.15 28.32 10.32
CA PHE A 61 21.02 28.98 11.30
C PHE A 61 22.06 29.91 10.66
N ALA A 62 22.42 29.67 9.40
CA ALA A 62 23.32 30.51 8.61
C ALA A 62 22.61 31.64 7.83
N LEU A 63 21.28 31.75 7.95
CA LEU A 63 20.49 32.80 7.30
C LEU A 63 20.65 34.11 8.09
N ASP A 64 21.16 35.16 7.44
CA ASP A 64 21.15 36.50 8.02
C ASP A 64 19.70 36.98 8.16
N ILE A 65 19.30 37.25 9.41
CA ILE A 65 17.97 37.75 9.73
C ILE A 65 17.88 39.20 9.30
N THR A 66 17.47 39.41 8.05
CA THR A 66 17.15 40.74 7.50
C THR A 66 15.74 41.16 7.91
N GLU A 67 15.50 42.46 7.99
CA GLU A 67 14.18 43.00 8.36
C GLU A 67 13.09 42.59 7.36
N LYS A 68 13.46 42.45 6.07
CA LYS A 68 12.58 41.92 5.03
C LYS A 68 12.17 40.46 5.28
N LEU A 69 13.10 39.61 5.73
CA LEU A 69 12.80 38.22 6.07
C LEU A 69 11.87 38.13 7.29
N ARG A 70 12.00 39.07 8.25
CA ARG A 70 11.05 39.19 9.37
C ARG A 70 9.65 39.58 8.90
N GLU A 71 9.53 40.55 8.02
CA GLU A 71 8.23 40.94 7.44
C GLU A 71 7.59 39.78 6.67
N GLU A 72 8.35 39.07 5.84
CA GLU A 72 7.87 37.89 5.11
C GLU A 72 7.45 36.76 6.06
N THR A 73 8.22 36.52 7.12
CA THR A 73 7.90 35.48 8.13
C THR A 73 6.70 35.89 8.99
N ALA A 74 6.57 37.17 9.37
CA ALA A 74 5.41 37.69 10.09
C ALA A 74 4.14 37.65 9.23
N SER A 75 4.28 37.78 7.91
CA SER A 75 3.18 37.61 6.95
C SER A 75 2.80 36.13 6.71
N ALA A 76 3.69 35.20 7.06
CA ALA A 76 3.42 33.78 6.97
C ALA A 76 2.37 33.40 8.02
N ARG A 77 1.23 32.89 7.56
CA ARG A 77 0.14 32.51 8.44
C ARG A 77 0.54 31.31 9.29
N SER A 78 0.13 31.32 10.56
CA SER A 78 0.38 30.23 11.50
C SER A 78 -0.16 28.90 10.96
N HIS A 79 0.56 27.82 11.26
CA HIS A 79 0.22 26.47 10.83
C HIS A 79 -1.27 26.19 11.10
N ASN A 80 -1.98 25.85 10.02
CA ASN A 80 -3.40 25.44 9.91
C ASN A 80 -4.43 26.46 9.41
N ILE A 81 -4.19 27.78 9.51
CA ILE A 81 -5.18 28.78 9.04
C ILE A 81 -5.42 28.66 7.52
N ASP A 82 -4.37 28.44 6.75
CA ASP A 82 -4.49 28.33 5.29
C ASP A 82 -5.24 27.07 4.85
N SER A 83 -5.05 25.95 5.56
CA SER A 83 -5.77 24.71 5.30
C SER A 83 -7.26 24.86 5.58
N GLU A 84 -7.61 25.49 6.71
CA GLU A 84 -8.99 25.76 7.09
C GLU A 84 -9.68 26.72 6.11
N GLU A 85 -8.99 27.78 5.70
CA GLU A 85 -9.51 28.73 4.71
C GLU A 85 -9.74 28.05 3.35
N ILE A 86 -8.80 27.22 2.87
CA ILE A 86 -8.95 26.46 1.62
C ILE A 86 -10.17 25.54 1.71
N MET A 87 -10.34 24.81 2.83
CA MET A 87 -11.49 23.92 3.04
C MET A 87 -12.81 24.70 3.12
N GLY A 88 -12.83 25.84 3.81
CA GLY A 88 -14.00 26.72 3.90
C GLY A 88 -14.41 27.28 2.54
N MET A 89 -13.43 27.77 1.77
CA MET A 89 -13.64 28.24 0.39
C MET A 89 -14.18 27.14 -0.52
N PHE A 90 -13.64 25.92 -0.42
CA PHE A 90 -14.10 24.78 -1.20
C PHE A 90 -15.54 24.41 -0.86
N SER A 91 -15.86 24.27 0.44
CA SER A 91 -17.20 23.94 0.92
C SER A 91 -18.24 24.99 0.49
N ALA A 92 -17.91 26.28 0.64
CA ALA A 92 -18.78 27.38 0.19
C ALA A 92 -18.99 27.36 -1.33
N ALA A 93 -17.93 27.10 -2.11
CA ALA A 93 -18.02 27.04 -3.56
C ALA A 93 -18.83 25.82 -4.05
N GLN A 94 -18.69 24.66 -3.40
CA GLN A 94 -19.48 23.47 -3.68
C GLN A 94 -20.96 23.68 -3.34
N LYS A 95 -21.27 24.31 -2.20
CA LYS A 95 -22.66 24.63 -1.81
C LYS A 95 -23.31 25.59 -2.80
N LYS A 96 -22.58 26.58 -3.32
CA LYS A 96 -23.07 27.53 -4.34
C LYS A 96 -23.24 26.88 -5.70
N SER A 97 -22.44 25.86 -6.03
CA SER A 97 -22.40 25.27 -7.38
C SER A 97 -22.15 23.77 -7.30
N PRO A 98 -23.17 22.97 -6.91
CA PRO A 98 -23.00 21.55 -6.61
C PRO A 98 -22.63 20.71 -7.85
N ASN A 99 -23.09 21.14 -9.03
CA ASN A 99 -22.79 20.47 -10.31
C ASN A 99 -21.47 20.95 -10.95
N ALA A 100 -20.73 21.86 -10.31
CA ALA A 100 -19.48 22.33 -10.84
C ALA A 100 -18.38 21.27 -10.71
N THR A 101 -17.56 21.14 -11.75
CA THR A 101 -16.41 20.22 -11.69
C THR A 101 -15.38 20.70 -10.67
N LEU A 102 -14.68 19.76 -10.04
CA LEU A 102 -13.62 20.07 -9.07
C LEU A 102 -12.51 20.96 -9.67
N CYS A 103 -12.23 20.80 -10.97
CA CYS A 103 -11.27 21.64 -11.68
C CYS A 103 -11.73 23.11 -11.77
N PHE A 104 -13.04 23.33 -11.98
CA PHE A 104 -13.63 24.66 -12.00
C PHE A 104 -13.58 25.31 -10.62
N LEU A 105 -13.99 24.59 -9.57
CA LEU A 105 -13.95 25.09 -8.18
C LEU A 105 -12.52 25.45 -7.76
N SER A 106 -11.56 24.56 -8.03
CA SER A 106 -10.14 24.79 -7.75
C SER A 106 -9.58 26.01 -8.50
N SER A 107 -9.90 26.14 -9.79
CA SER A 107 -9.46 27.29 -10.60
C SER A 107 -10.03 28.61 -10.08
N ARG A 108 -11.31 28.62 -9.68
CA ARG A 108 -11.97 29.80 -9.09
C ARG A 108 -11.37 30.18 -7.75
N MET A 109 -11.06 29.21 -6.89
CA MET A 109 -10.40 29.49 -5.60
C MET A 109 -9.02 30.09 -5.82
N ARG A 110 -8.22 29.53 -6.74
CA ARG A 110 -6.89 30.04 -7.09
C ARG A 110 -6.95 31.44 -7.69
N SER A 111 -7.88 31.69 -8.60
CA SER A 111 -8.03 33.02 -9.22
C SER A 111 -8.43 34.08 -8.20
N THR A 112 -9.14 33.68 -7.14
CA THR A 112 -9.51 34.55 -6.02
C THR A 112 -8.32 34.81 -5.09
N LYS A 113 -7.62 33.76 -4.63
CA LYS A 113 -6.45 33.90 -3.73
C LYS A 113 -5.30 34.68 -4.39
N ASN A 114 -5.02 34.41 -5.67
CA ASN A 114 -3.92 35.04 -6.39
C ASN A 114 -4.31 36.42 -6.97
N LYS A 115 -5.49 36.96 -6.62
CA LYS A 115 -6.01 38.24 -7.13
C LYS A 115 -6.06 38.33 -8.65
N THR A 116 -6.10 37.19 -9.34
CA THR A 116 -6.09 37.14 -10.81
C THR A 116 -7.34 37.78 -11.40
N VAL A 117 -8.49 37.66 -10.72
CA VAL A 117 -9.73 38.34 -11.15
C VAL A 117 -9.57 39.86 -11.08
N GLN A 118 -9.07 40.37 -9.95
CA GLN A 118 -8.82 41.80 -9.76
C GLN A 118 -7.80 42.35 -10.77
N TYR A 119 -6.74 41.57 -11.05
CA TYR A 119 -5.77 41.90 -12.09
C TYR A 119 -6.43 42.00 -13.47
N LEU A 120 -7.26 41.02 -13.85
CA LEU A 120 -7.97 41.05 -15.13
C LEU A 120 -8.95 42.21 -15.23
N ASP A 121 -9.61 42.58 -14.13
CA ASP A 121 -10.53 43.72 -14.07
C ASP A 121 -9.79 45.06 -14.19
N SER A 122 -8.51 45.12 -13.81
CA SER A 122 -7.68 46.33 -13.93
C SER A 122 -7.10 46.58 -15.33
N LEU A 123 -7.23 45.62 -16.25
CA LEU A 123 -6.72 45.73 -17.61
C LEU A 123 -7.76 46.37 -18.54
N GLU A 124 -7.25 47.04 -19.59
CA GLU A 124 -8.06 47.50 -20.71
C GLU A 124 -8.79 46.33 -21.38
N GLU A 125 -10.00 46.61 -21.89
CA GLU A 125 -10.94 45.60 -22.38
C GLU A 125 -10.36 44.72 -23.49
N ASP A 126 -9.69 45.32 -24.48
CA ASP A 126 -9.04 44.60 -25.57
C ASP A 126 -7.95 43.64 -25.07
N ARG A 127 -7.15 44.09 -24.10
CA ARG A 127 -6.05 43.28 -23.54
C ARG A 127 -6.59 42.16 -22.66
N ARG A 128 -7.65 42.42 -21.90
CA ARG A 128 -8.38 41.43 -21.10
C ARG A 128 -8.95 40.34 -22.00
N GLU A 129 -9.64 40.71 -23.08
CA GLU A 129 -10.18 39.74 -24.03
C GLU A 129 -9.10 38.89 -24.70
N GLU A 130 -7.98 39.51 -25.11
CA GLU A 130 -6.87 38.79 -25.72
C GLU A 130 -6.32 37.71 -24.77
N LEU A 131 -6.13 38.05 -23.49
CA LEU A 131 -5.66 37.11 -22.47
C LEU A 131 -6.67 35.98 -22.23
N ILE A 132 -7.97 36.30 -22.16
CA ILE A 132 -9.02 35.28 -22.01
C ILE A 132 -9.01 34.33 -23.20
N ARG A 133 -8.94 34.83 -24.44
CA ARG A 133 -8.89 33.99 -25.65
C ARG A 133 -7.66 33.07 -25.64
N LYS A 134 -6.49 33.59 -25.24
CA LYS A 134 -5.26 32.78 -25.09
C LYS A 134 -5.43 31.71 -24.01
N ALA A 135 -5.98 32.04 -22.85
CA ALA A 135 -6.23 31.10 -21.77
C ALA A 135 -7.20 29.97 -22.20
N VAL A 136 -8.27 30.32 -22.93
CA VAL A 136 -9.20 29.33 -23.51
C VAL A 136 -8.49 28.40 -24.50
N LYS A 137 -7.64 28.95 -25.37
CA LYS A 137 -6.84 28.17 -26.32
C LYS A 137 -5.91 27.18 -25.59
N TYR A 138 -5.18 27.64 -24.58
CA TYR A 138 -4.31 26.78 -23.79
C TYR A 138 -5.10 25.71 -23.01
N GLY A 139 -6.23 26.08 -22.43
CA GLY A 139 -7.13 25.14 -21.75
C GLY A 139 -7.68 24.06 -22.68
N ARG A 140 -7.89 24.37 -23.97
CA ARG A 140 -8.27 23.38 -24.99
C ARG A 140 -7.11 22.43 -25.28
N ILE A 141 -5.92 22.97 -25.57
CA ILE A 141 -4.71 22.18 -25.83
C ILE A 141 -4.40 21.24 -24.66
N GLN A 142 -4.52 21.72 -23.42
CA GLN A 142 -4.29 20.91 -22.23
C GLN A 142 -5.31 19.78 -22.09
N ARG A 143 -6.59 20.05 -22.37
CA ARG A 143 -7.65 19.02 -22.37
C ARG A 143 -7.40 17.95 -23.43
N ASP A 144 -7.02 18.35 -24.64
CA ASP A 144 -6.74 17.43 -25.73
C ASP A 144 -5.52 16.56 -25.43
N ARG A 145 -4.45 17.16 -24.86
CA ARG A 145 -3.29 16.40 -24.37
C ARG A 145 -3.70 15.40 -23.29
N ARG A 146 -4.47 15.81 -22.29
CA ARG A 146 -4.92 14.93 -21.20
C ARG A 146 -5.79 13.78 -21.73
N ARG A 147 -6.68 14.04 -22.69
CA ARG A 147 -7.48 12.99 -23.36
C ARG A 147 -6.59 12.00 -24.10
N LYS A 148 -5.58 12.49 -24.84
CA LYS A 148 -4.63 11.63 -25.53
C LYS A 148 -3.84 10.76 -24.56
N THR A 149 -3.25 11.36 -23.52
CA THR A 149 -2.52 10.62 -22.47
C THR A 149 -3.41 9.60 -21.74
N GLN A 150 -4.66 9.95 -21.45
CA GLN A 150 -5.59 9.02 -20.81
C GLN A 150 -5.98 7.87 -21.76
N LYS A 151 -6.17 8.15 -23.05
CA LYS A 151 -6.43 7.11 -24.06
C LYS A 151 -5.23 6.18 -24.20
N ASP A 152 -4.02 6.73 -24.25
CA ASP A 152 -2.77 5.98 -24.34
C ASP A 152 -2.58 5.11 -23.08
N LEU A 153 -2.85 5.66 -21.88
CA LEU A 153 -2.83 4.92 -20.62
C LEU A 153 -3.88 3.78 -20.60
N CYS A 154 -5.12 4.06 -20.99
CA CYS A 154 -6.16 3.03 -21.07
C CYS A 154 -5.79 1.93 -22.06
N GLN A 155 -5.23 2.30 -23.23
CA GLN A 155 -4.77 1.33 -24.23
C GLN A 155 -3.62 0.48 -23.68
N GLU A 156 -2.69 1.09 -22.95
CA GLU A 156 -1.56 0.41 -22.32
C GLU A 156 -2.04 -0.57 -21.23
N LEU A 157 -3.01 -0.18 -20.41
CA LEU A 157 -3.67 -1.06 -19.43
C LEU A 157 -4.41 -2.22 -20.10
N VAL A 158 -5.14 -1.97 -21.19
CA VAL A 158 -5.80 -3.02 -21.98
C VAL A 158 -4.75 -3.98 -22.55
N ASN A 159 -3.66 -3.47 -23.13
CA ASN A 159 -2.59 -4.29 -23.67
C ASN A 159 -1.87 -5.14 -22.60
N ARG A 160 -1.67 -4.59 -21.39
CA ARG A 160 -1.14 -5.34 -20.24
C ARG A 160 -2.11 -6.44 -19.81
N GLN A 161 -3.40 -6.13 -19.78
CA GLN A 161 -4.43 -7.09 -19.39
C GLN A 161 -4.58 -8.21 -20.42
N THR A 162 -4.57 -7.90 -21.71
CA THR A 162 -4.64 -8.91 -22.79
C THR A 162 -3.39 -9.77 -22.83
N LYS A 163 -2.20 -9.21 -22.62
CA LYS A 163 -0.95 -9.98 -22.50
C LYS A 163 -0.95 -10.90 -21.28
N LYS A 164 -1.43 -10.42 -20.13
CA LYS A 164 -1.57 -11.25 -18.92
C LYS A 164 -2.59 -12.37 -19.11
N ASN A 165 -3.71 -12.09 -19.78
CA ASN A 165 -4.72 -13.09 -20.09
C ASN A 165 -4.23 -14.10 -21.13
N SER A 166 -3.53 -13.68 -22.18
CA SER A 166 -2.99 -14.60 -23.20
C SER A 166 -1.89 -15.50 -22.63
N SER A 167 -1.01 -14.99 -21.76
CA SER A 167 -0.05 -15.83 -21.04
C SER A 167 -0.72 -16.85 -20.12
N ARG A 168 -1.82 -16.47 -19.44
CA ARG A 168 -2.63 -17.39 -18.63
C ARG A 168 -3.33 -18.45 -19.48
N THR A 169 -3.90 -18.07 -20.62
CA THR A 169 -4.55 -19.01 -21.55
C THR A 169 -3.52 -19.96 -22.16
N LEU A 170 -2.35 -19.48 -22.59
CA LEU A 170 -1.27 -20.34 -23.10
C LEU A 170 -0.71 -21.29 -22.04
N GLN A 171 -0.68 -20.88 -20.77
CA GLN A 171 -0.29 -21.73 -19.66
C GLN A 171 -1.36 -22.81 -19.40
N LYS A 172 -2.64 -22.43 -19.39
CA LYS A 172 -3.77 -23.38 -19.29
C LYS A 172 -3.81 -24.35 -20.48
N GLU A 173 -3.58 -23.89 -21.70
CA GLU A 173 -3.54 -24.72 -22.90
C GLU A 173 -2.31 -25.66 -22.91
N ARG A 174 -1.15 -25.21 -22.42
CA ARG A 174 0.02 -26.08 -22.22
C ARG A 174 -0.24 -27.15 -21.18
N ASN A 175 -0.95 -26.82 -20.10
CA ASN A 175 -1.34 -27.77 -19.06
C ASN A 175 -2.39 -28.77 -19.58
N LEU A 176 -3.40 -28.33 -20.35
CA LEU A 176 -4.37 -29.21 -21.00
C LEU A 176 -3.72 -30.14 -22.04
N ARG A 177 -2.79 -29.63 -22.87
CA ARG A 177 -2.07 -30.44 -23.86
C ARG A 177 -1.14 -31.47 -23.23
N ARG A 178 -0.64 -31.22 -22.01
CA ARG A 178 0.15 -32.18 -21.22
C ARG A 178 -0.73 -33.21 -20.51
N SER A 179 -1.90 -32.80 -19.99
CA SER A 179 -2.82 -33.67 -19.26
C SER A 179 -3.58 -34.65 -20.17
N SER A 180 -3.85 -34.28 -21.43
CA SER A 180 -4.61 -35.13 -22.37
C SER A 180 -3.84 -36.34 -22.95
N LYS A 181 -2.59 -36.60 -22.52
CA LYS A 181 -1.77 -37.74 -23.00
C LYS A 181 -1.32 -38.70 -21.88
N SER A 182 -1.84 -38.56 -20.67
CA SER A 182 -1.46 -39.43 -19.55
C SER A 182 -2.50 -40.55 -19.31
N PRO A 183 -2.06 -41.81 -19.16
CA PRO A 183 -2.92 -42.97 -18.83
C PRO A 183 -3.57 -42.88 -17.43
N VAL A 184 -3.26 -41.84 -16.65
CA VAL A 184 -3.78 -41.59 -15.29
C VAL A 184 -5.29 -41.32 -15.27
N TRP A 185 -5.86 -40.71 -16.32
CA TRP A 185 -7.30 -40.44 -16.41
C TRP A 185 -8.19 -41.70 -16.53
N GLN A 186 -7.63 -42.81 -17.04
CA GLN A 186 -8.35 -44.08 -17.13
C GLN A 186 -8.25 -44.88 -15.82
N LEU A 187 -7.18 -44.70 -15.03
CA LEU A 187 -7.03 -45.31 -13.70
C LEU A 187 -7.96 -44.66 -12.67
N LEU A 188 -8.05 -43.32 -12.65
CA LEU A 188 -8.94 -42.58 -11.72
C LEU A 188 -10.43 -42.88 -11.91
N LYS A 189 -10.87 -43.17 -13.13
CA LYS A 189 -12.27 -43.57 -13.41
C LYS A 189 -12.58 -45.00 -12.99
N ASN A 190 -11.58 -45.88 -12.99
CA ASN A 190 -11.74 -47.27 -12.58
C ASN A 190 -11.74 -47.42 -11.05
N ASP A 191 -10.97 -46.59 -10.34
CA ASP A 191 -10.87 -46.68 -8.89
C ASP A 191 -12.03 -45.97 -8.15
N PHE A 192 -12.72 -45.01 -8.78
CA PHE A 192 -13.80 -44.23 -8.13
C PHE A 192 -15.00 -43.91 -9.04
N PRO A 193 -15.90 -44.88 -9.30
CA PRO A 193 -17.01 -44.74 -10.25
C PRO A 193 -18.19 -43.85 -9.79
N ASN A 194 -18.19 -43.37 -8.53
CA ASN A 194 -19.34 -42.68 -7.92
C ASN A 194 -19.14 -41.17 -7.67
N LEU A 195 -18.13 -40.51 -8.24
CA LEU A 195 -17.98 -39.07 -8.04
C LEU A 195 -19.04 -38.27 -8.82
N ASN A 196 -19.88 -37.55 -8.07
CA ASN A 196 -20.90 -36.65 -8.59
C ASN A 196 -20.34 -35.22 -8.72
N TYR A 197 -20.21 -34.75 -9.95
CA TYR A 197 -19.61 -33.47 -10.35
C TYR A 197 -20.44 -32.22 -9.95
N ALA A 198 -21.55 -32.40 -9.23
CA ALA A 198 -22.33 -31.32 -8.61
C ALA A 198 -21.82 -30.88 -7.21
N CYS A 199 -20.82 -31.56 -6.63
CA CYS A 199 -20.34 -31.32 -5.25
C CYS A 199 -19.37 -30.14 -5.07
N CYS A 200 -18.86 -29.53 -6.14
CA CYS A 200 -17.78 -28.55 -6.05
C CYS A 200 -18.16 -27.27 -5.29
N GLU A 201 -19.40 -26.79 -5.38
CA GLU A 201 -19.83 -25.55 -4.70
C GLU A 201 -19.79 -25.67 -3.18
N LYS A 202 -20.21 -26.81 -2.64
CA LYS A 202 -20.23 -27.06 -1.19
C LYS A 202 -18.81 -27.23 -0.64
N LEU A 203 -17.94 -27.93 -1.37
CA LEU A 203 -16.53 -28.09 -1.00
C LEU A 203 -15.77 -26.77 -1.08
N LEU A 204 -16.07 -25.93 -2.07
CA LEU A 204 -15.51 -24.58 -2.17
C LEU A 204 -15.92 -23.73 -0.96
N ALA A 205 -17.18 -23.79 -0.54
CA ALA A 205 -17.66 -23.12 0.67
C ALA A 205 -16.95 -23.66 1.92
N ASP A 206 -16.79 -24.97 2.06
CA ASP A 206 -16.07 -25.58 3.18
C ASP A 206 -14.60 -25.10 3.27
N ILE A 207 -13.91 -24.92 2.13
CA ILE A 207 -12.52 -24.38 2.08
C ILE A 207 -12.50 -22.91 2.50
N LEU A 208 -13.43 -22.10 2.03
CA LEU A 208 -13.47 -20.67 2.34
C LEU A 208 -13.90 -20.40 3.79
N GLU A 209 -14.68 -21.30 4.37
CA GLU A 209 -15.16 -21.21 5.76
C GLU A 209 -14.24 -21.88 6.79
N GLY A 210 -13.13 -22.51 6.38
CA GLY A 210 -12.21 -23.14 7.34
C GLY A 210 -12.58 -24.56 7.76
N LYS A 211 -13.63 -25.15 7.19
CA LYS A 211 -14.25 -26.41 7.65
C LYS A 211 -13.57 -27.67 7.10
N VAL A 212 -12.52 -27.51 6.30
CA VAL A 212 -11.76 -28.61 5.70
C VAL A 212 -10.60 -29.12 6.57
N VAL A 213 -10.35 -28.49 7.73
CA VAL A 213 -9.35 -28.96 8.69
C VAL A 213 -9.69 -30.37 9.18
N GLY A 214 -8.73 -31.29 9.10
CA GLY A 214 -8.86 -32.71 9.41
C GLY A 214 -9.19 -33.60 8.21
N ARG A 215 -9.51 -33.03 7.04
CA ARG A 215 -9.80 -33.82 5.83
C ARG A 215 -8.52 -34.26 5.12
N LYS A 216 -8.58 -35.47 4.56
CA LYS A 216 -7.56 -35.99 3.66
C LYS A 216 -7.81 -35.44 2.27
N ILE A 217 -6.72 -35.17 1.55
CA ILE A 217 -6.75 -34.64 0.19
C ILE A 217 -5.77 -35.41 -0.67
N CYS A 218 -6.06 -35.48 -1.96
CA CYS A 218 -5.11 -35.83 -2.99
C CYS A 218 -4.84 -34.56 -3.80
N HIS A 219 -3.59 -34.14 -3.88
CA HIS A 219 -3.19 -32.89 -4.51
C HIS A 219 -2.14 -33.15 -5.57
N VAL A 220 -2.39 -32.69 -6.79
CA VAL A 220 -1.48 -32.77 -7.92
C VAL A 220 -0.55 -31.56 -7.93
N TRP A 221 0.75 -31.81 -7.87
CA TRP A 221 1.79 -30.78 -7.89
C TRP A 221 2.59 -30.89 -9.20
N SER A 222 3.12 -29.75 -9.68
CA SER A 222 4.02 -29.75 -10.84
C SER A 222 5.46 -29.62 -10.38
N GLU A 223 6.21 -30.72 -10.47
CA GLU A 223 7.65 -30.78 -10.17
C GLU A 223 8.42 -31.05 -11.45
N ASP A 224 9.37 -30.16 -11.77
CA ASP A 224 10.25 -30.24 -12.95
C ASP A 224 9.52 -30.50 -14.29
N GLY A 225 8.29 -29.99 -14.40
CA GLY A 225 7.46 -30.11 -15.60
C GLY A 225 6.69 -31.43 -15.71
N SER A 226 6.79 -32.31 -14.71
CA SER A 226 5.97 -33.50 -14.51
C SER A 226 4.87 -33.23 -13.48
N LEU A 227 3.74 -33.95 -13.58
CA LEU A 227 2.66 -33.87 -12.60
C LEU A 227 2.80 -35.05 -11.63
N VAL A 228 2.95 -34.75 -10.35
CA VAL A 228 3.14 -35.72 -9.27
C VAL A 228 1.95 -35.62 -8.32
N VAL A 229 1.38 -36.76 -7.94
CA VAL A 229 0.24 -36.80 -7.03
C VAL A 229 0.74 -37.04 -5.62
N TYR A 230 0.38 -36.13 -4.71
CA TYR A 230 0.66 -36.25 -3.28
C TYR A 230 -0.61 -36.51 -2.50
N ASN A 231 -0.49 -37.36 -1.49
CA ASN A 231 -1.50 -37.50 -0.46
C ASN A 231 -1.27 -36.41 0.58
N GLY A 232 -2.33 -35.85 1.13
CA GLY A 232 -2.24 -34.77 2.09
C GLY A 232 -3.29 -34.82 3.19
N LEU A 233 -3.00 -34.18 4.31
CA LEU A 233 -3.93 -33.96 5.41
C LEU A 233 -3.92 -32.48 5.80
N VAL A 234 -5.09 -31.84 5.76
CA VAL A 234 -5.24 -30.45 6.19
C VAL A 234 -5.19 -30.40 7.72
N ARG A 235 -4.10 -29.90 8.31
CA ARG A 235 -3.86 -29.95 9.76
C ARG A 235 -4.42 -28.76 10.51
N LYS A 236 -4.31 -27.55 9.96
CA LYS A 236 -4.69 -26.31 10.66
C LYS A 236 -4.97 -25.17 9.69
N LEU A 237 -5.86 -24.26 10.06
CA LEU A 237 -6.00 -22.94 9.42
C LEU A 237 -5.39 -21.86 10.31
N TYR A 238 -4.55 -21.01 9.75
CA TYR A 238 -3.97 -19.84 10.42
C TYR A 238 -4.80 -18.58 10.19
N ALA A 239 -4.67 -17.59 11.08
CA ALA A 239 -5.39 -16.32 11.01
C ALA A 239 -5.12 -15.52 9.72
N ASN A 240 -3.96 -15.74 9.07
CA ASN A 240 -3.59 -15.17 7.78
C ASN A 240 -4.21 -15.90 6.57
N LYS A 241 -5.18 -16.78 6.78
CA LYS A 241 -5.88 -17.57 5.75
C LYS A 241 -4.97 -18.56 5.00
N MET A 242 -3.93 -19.07 5.67
CA MET A 242 -3.09 -20.15 5.17
C MET A 242 -3.45 -21.47 5.86
N TYR A 243 -3.62 -22.53 5.09
CA TYR A 243 -3.73 -23.89 5.60
C TYR A 243 -2.35 -24.51 5.78
N LYS A 244 -2.13 -25.13 6.94
CA LYS A 244 -1.03 -26.08 7.14
C LYS A 244 -1.48 -27.44 6.64
N VAL A 245 -0.79 -28.00 5.66
CA VAL A 245 -1.08 -29.31 5.09
C VAL A 245 0.16 -30.18 5.17
N GLY A 246 0.05 -31.37 5.75
CA GLY A 246 1.10 -32.37 5.68
C GLY A 246 0.94 -33.18 4.40
N TYR A 247 1.94 -33.20 3.53
CA TYR A 247 1.96 -33.98 2.29
C TYR A 247 2.96 -35.14 2.38
N TRP A 248 2.61 -36.26 1.76
CA TRP A 248 3.49 -37.42 1.58
C TRP A 248 3.25 -38.03 0.19
N SER A 249 4.27 -38.66 -0.38
CA SER A 249 4.16 -39.29 -1.70
C SER A 249 3.27 -40.55 -1.65
N GLN A 250 2.93 -41.09 -2.82
CA GLN A 250 2.13 -42.32 -2.89
C GLN A 250 2.86 -43.56 -2.35
N ALA A 251 4.19 -43.52 -2.27
CA ALA A 251 5.01 -44.62 -1.74
C ALA A 251 5.30 -44.48 -0.23
N GLU A 252 4.98 -43.33 0.35
CA GLU A 252 5.25 -42.98 1.74
C GLU A 252 3.99 -43.09 2.60
N ASN A 253 4.16 -43.11 3.92
CA ASN A 253 3.07 -43.12 4.88
C ASN A 253 2.90 -41.74 5.52
N PHE A 254 1.79 -41.57 6.25
CA PHE A 254 1.48 -40.32 6.95
C PHE A 254 2.57 -39.88 7.94
N ASP A 255 3.33 -40.83 8.50
CA ASP A 255 4.39 -40.54 9.46
C ASP A 255 5.59 -39.82 8.82
N ASP A 256 5.74 -39.93 7.49
CA ASP A 256 6.78 -39.25 6.71
C ASP A 256 6.30 -37.89 6.14
N ALA A 257 5.11 -37.44 6.53
CA ALA A 257 4.48 -36.26 5.96
C ALA A 257 5.26 -34.96 6.25
N THR A 258 5.57 -34.23 5.20
CA THR A 258 6.21 -32.91 5.26
C THR A 258 5.16 -31.81 5.26
N ASP A 259 5.29 -30.85 6.18
CA ASP A 259 4.31 -29.78 6.36
C ASP A 259 4.57 -28.59 5.42
N PHE A 260 3.54 -28.21 4.66
CA PHE A 260 3.55 -27.03 3.79
C PHE A 260 2.43 -26.07 4.15
N ASN A 261 2.65 -24.78 3.89
CA ASN A 261 1.63 -23.75 4.03
C ASN A 261 1.05 -23.43 2.66
N VAL A 262 -0.24 -23.70 2.47
CA VAL A 262 -0.98 -23.46 1.22
C VAL A 262 -2.03 -22.40 1.48
N SER A 263 -2.15 -21.40 0.61
CA SER A 263 -3.18 -20.37 0.76
C SER A 263 -4.57 -20.98 0.61
N MET A 264 -5.54 -20.49 1.39
CA MET A 264 -6.96 -20.83 1.24
C MET A 264 -7.46 -20.60 -0.21
N PHE A 265 -6.96 -19.56 -0.87
CA PHE A 265 -7.34 -19.24 -2.25
C PHE A 265 -6.64 -20.13 -3.28
N GLU A 266 -5.44 -20.61 -2.98
CA GLU A 266 -4.74 -21.60 -3.81
C GLU A 266 -5.48 -22.93 -3.73
N MET A 267 -5.78 -23.41 -2.52
CA MET A 267 -6.55 -24.65 -2.31
C MET A 267 -7.94 -24.62 -2.98
N ALA A 268 -8.63 -23.48 -2.94
CA ALA A 268 -9.91 -23.32 -3.64
C ALA A 268 -9.74 -23.27 -5.18
N SER A 269 -8.65 -22.67 -5.67
CA SER A 269 -8.32 -22.69 -7.10
C SER A 269 -7.99 -24.09 -7.56
N ASP A 270 -7.20 -24.84 -6.80
CA ASP A 270 -6.77 -26.20 -7.16
C ASP A 270 -7.97 -27.16 -7.17
N LEU A 271 -8.95 -26.97 -6.28
CA LEU A 271 -10.23 -27.68 -6.34
C LEU A 271 -11.03 -27.35 -7.61
N LEU A 272 -11.07 -26.08 -8.02
CA LEU A 272 -11.80 -25.64 -9.23
C LEU A 272 -11.15 -26.09 -10.54
N HIS A 273 -9.86 -26.43 -10.51
CA HIS A 273 -9.11 -26.91 -11.67
C HIS A 273 -8.92 -28.43 -11.64
N ASP A 274 -9.60 -29.13 -10.72
CA ASP A 274 -9.52 -30.58 -10.49
C ASP A 274 -8.10 -31.09 -10.13
N ASP A 275 -7.22 -30.19 -9.70
CA ASP A 275 -5.87 -30.51 -9.21
C ASP A 275 -5.89 -30.93 -7.73
N LEU A 276 -6.99 -30.69 -7.03
CA LEU A 276 -7.21 -31.05 -5.62
C LEU A 276 -8.52 -31.80 -5.44
N VAL A 277 -8.46 -32.99 -4.83
CA VAL A 277 -9.63 -33.81 -4.52
C VAL A 277 -9.67 -34.10 -3.02
N PHE A 278 -10.83 -33.93 -2.39
CA PHE A 278 -11.04 -34.31 -0.99
C PHE A 278 -11.43 -35.79 -0.90
N SER A 279 -10.71 -36.52 -0.06
CA SER A 279 -11.02 -37.90 0.30
C SER A 279 -11.84 -37.88 1.60
N ASN A 280 -12.98 -38.59 1.61
CA ASN A 280 -13.79 -38.78 2.81
C ASN A 280 -13.13 -39.78 3.77
#